data_AF-A0A9P5R2Z7-F1
#
_entry.id   AF-A0A9P5R2Z7-F1
#
_cell.length_a   1.000
_cell.length_b   1.000
_cell.length_c   1.000
_cell.angle_alpha   90.00
_cell.angle_beta   90.00
_cell.angle_gamma   90.00
#
_symmetry.space_group_name_H-M   'P 1'
#
loop_
_entity.id
_entity.type
_entity.pdbx_description
1 polymer ?
#
loop_
_entity_poly.entity_id
_entity_poly.type
_entity_poly.pdbx_seq_one_letter_code
_entity_poly.pdbx_strand_id
1 'polypeptide(L)'
;MLKAISSSRLASLPARIHQHRALSVSATANAAKNQFIVIARDFTDPEAINRRLAIRSKHLVEARALRKSGQIQSAGALFTDHSASGKMIGSVIFFQAETAEEVRQLVE
;
A
#
# COMPACT_ATOMS: atom_id res chain seq x y z
N MET A 1 27.36 29.54 81.08
CA MET A 1 27.07 29.89 79.69
C MET A 1 27.90 28.99 78.76
N LEU A 2 27.33 27.90 78.25
CA LEU A 2 27.96 27.08 77.20
C LEU A 2 27.50 27.62 75.84
N LYS A 3 28.42 27.94 74.93
CA LYS A 3 28.10 28.15 73.50
C LYS A 3 28.72 27.03 72.69
N ALA A 4 27.83 26.33 71.98
CA ALA A 4 28.09 25.15 71.19
C ALA A 4 28.76 25.46 69.85
N ILE A 5 29.43 24.42 69.35
CA ILE A 5 30.25 24.30 68.15
C ILE A 5 29.40 24.51 66.88
N SER A 6 29.82 25.39 65.99
CA SER A 6 29.25 25.51 64.63
C SER A 6 30.11 24.72 63.65
N SER A 7 29.79 23.43 63.50
CA SER A 7 30.35 22.56 62.46
C SER A 7 29.82 22.98 61.09
N SER A 8 30.74 23.13 60.15
CA SER A 8 30.54 23.53 58.76
C SER A 8 29.45 22.70 58.05
N ARG A 9 28.43 23.39 57.52
CA ARG A 9 27.47 22.81 56.57
C ARG A 9 28.22 22.45 55.27
N LEU A 10 28.50 21.15 55.09
CA LEU A 10 28.58 20.57 53.76
C LEU A 10 27.19 20.64 53.14
N ALA A 11 26.96 21.68 52.32
CA ALA A 11 25.73 21.80 51.56
C ALA A 11 25.68 20.65 50.54
N SER A 12 24.71 19.75 50.74
CA SER A 12 24.38 18.68 49.80
C SER A 12 23.93 19.27 48.46
N LEU A 13 24.70 19.03 47.40
CA LEU A 13 24.28 19.27 46.03
C LEU A 13 23.03 18.43 45.72
N PRO A 14 21.93 19.02 45.20
CA PRO A 14 20.85 18.20 44.68
C PRO A 14 21.34 17.54 43.38
N ALA A 15 21.38 16.21 43.37
CA ALA A 15 21.57 15.45 42.15
C ALA A 15 20.42 15.78 41.18
N ARG A 16 20.69 16.67 40.22
CA ARG A 16 19.73 17.07 39.19
C ARG A 16 19.70 15.97 38.13
N ILE A 17 19.02 14.87 38.44
CA ILE A 17 18.72 13.81 37.47
C ILE A 17 17.87 14.45 36.37
N HIS A 18 18.49 14.69 35.22
CA HIS A 18 17.77 15.08 34.03
C HIS A 18 16.93 13.87 33.62
N GLN A 19 15.62 13.93 33.86
CA GLN A 19 14.69 12.97 33.27
C GLN A 19 14.77 13.15 31.76
N HIS A 20 15.57 12.33 31.09
CA HIS A 20 15.53 12.23 29.64
C HIS A 20 14.15 11.69 29.28
N ARG A 21 13.26 12.59 28.85
CA ARG A 21 11.94 12.25 28.32
C ARG A 21 12.15 11.30 27.15
N ALA A 22 11.87 10.03 27.35
CA ALA A 22 11.90 9.04 26.29
C ALA A 22 10.90 9.48 25.20
N LEU A 23 11.40 9.76 24.01
CA LEU A 23 10.56 9.95 22.84
C LEU A 23 9.96 8.59 22.47
N SER A 24 8.71 8.35 22.86
CA SER A 24 7.97 7.18 22.41
C SER A 24 7.61 7.37 20.93
N VAL A 25 8.41 6.81 20.03
CA VAL A 25 8.05 6.73 18.62
C VAL A 25 7.06 5.58 18.48
N SER A 26 5.78 5.91 18.32
CA SER A 26 4.78 4.91 17.93
C SER A 26 5.00 4.63 16.44
N ALA A 27 5.69 3.53 16.15
CA ALA A 27 5.78 3.03 14.79
C ALA A 27 4.39 2.49 14.43
N THR A 28 3.57 3.29 13.73
CA THR A 28 2.46 2.73 12.96
C THR A 28 3.10 1.88 11.88
N ALA A 29 3.14 0.56 12.09
CA ALA A 29 3.49 -0.37 11.04
C ALA A 29 2.50 -0.14 9.90
N ASN A 30 2.93 0.55 8.85
CA ASN A 30 2.20 0.58 7.61
C ASN A 30 2.15 -0.89 7.17
N ALA A 31 0.99 -1.53 7.25
CA ALA A 31 0.87 -2.95 6.90
C ALA A 31 1.48 -3.13 5.52
N ALA A 32 2.52 -3.95 5.43
CA ALA A 32 3.25 -4.14 4.19
C ALA A 32 2.27 -4.76 3.18
N LYS A 33 1.82 -3.97 2.21
CA LYS A 33 0.94 -4.49 1.16
C LYS A 33 1.73 -5.45 0.29
N ASN A 34 1.08 -6.53 -0.11
CA ASN A 34 1.58 -7.53 -1.05
C ASN A 34 1.25 -7.14 -2.49
N GLN A 35 2.07 -7.61 -3.43
CA GLN A 35 1.83 -7.43 -4.86
C GLN A 35 1.20 -8.69 -5.45
N PHE A 36 0.12 -8.49 -6.21
CA PHE A 36 -0.60 -9.56 -6.87
C PHE A 36 -0.68 -9.30 -8.37
N ILE A 37 -0.69 -10.36 -9.18
CA ILE A 37 -0.89 -10.28 -10.62
C ILE A 37 -2.21 -10.98 -10.93
N VAL A 38 -3.12 -10.27 -11.59
CA VAL A 38 -4.34 -10.83 -12.17
C VAL A 38 -4.15 -10.93 -13.67
N ILE A 39 -4.32 -12.14 -14.20
CA ILE A 39 -4.31 -12.44 -15.63
C ILE A 39 -5.74 -12.84 -16.02
N ALA A 40 -6.51 -11.89 -16.54
CA ALA A 40 -7.87 -12.12 -17.02
C ALA A 40 -7.82 -12.46 -18.52
N ARG A 41 -8.30 -13.64 -18.91
CA ARG A 41 -8.42 -14.05 -20.32
C ARG A 41 -9.84 -13.79 -20.80
N ASP A 42 -9.96 -13.25 -22.00
CA ASP A 42 -11.27 -13.16 -22.65
C ASP A 42 -11.74 -14.57 -23.06
N PHE A 43 -13.03 -14.69 -23.34
CA PHE A 43 -13.56 -15.89 -23.97
C PHE A 43 -12.94 -16.11 -25.37
N THR A 44 -12.98 -17.34 -25.86
CA THR A 44 -12.38 -17.73 -27.15
C THR A 44 -13.37 -17.71 -28.31
N ASP A 45 -14.66 -17.44 -28.04
CA ASP A 45 -15.67 -17.34 -29.09
C ASP A 45 -15.51 -16.06 -29.94
N PRO A 46 -15.99 -16.06 -31.20
CA PRO A 46 -15.84 -14.91 -32.09
C PRO A 46 -16.42 -13.59 -31.56
N GLU A 47 -17.44 -13.64 -30.70
CA GLU A 47 -18.10 -12.46 -30.14
C GLU A 47 -17.37 -11.87 -28.92
N ALA A 48 -16.33 -12.53 -28.41
CA ALA A 48 -15.59 -12.09 -27.23
C ALA A 48 -15.01 -10.68 -27.39
N ILE A 49 -14.45 -10.37 -28.56
CA ILE A 49 -13.89 -9.04 -28.84
C ILE A 49 -14.97 -7.95 -28.83
N ASN A 50 -16.16 -8.25 -29.36
CA ASN A 50 -17.27 -7.31 -29.39
C ASN A 50 -17.77 -7.02 -27.97
N ARG A 51 -17.93 -8.07 -27.14
CA ARG A 51 -18.28 -7.92 -25.72
C ARG A 51 -17.26 -7.08 -24.96
N ARG A 52 -15.96 -7.31 -25.22
CA ARG A 52 -14.88 -6.51 -24.63
C ARG A 52 -14.95 -5.04 -25.06
N LEU A 53 -15.09 -4.76 -26.36
CA LEU A 53 -15.13 -3.40 -26.86
C LEU A 53 -16.35 -2.63 -26.33
N ALA A 54 -17.50 -3.30 -26.20
CA ALA A 54 -18.71 -2.71 -25.65
C ALA A 54 -18.55 -2.21 -24.20
N ILE A 55 -17.80 -2.93 -23.36
CA ILE A 55 -17.59 -2.57 -21.94
C ILE A 55 -16.26 -1.86 -21.66
N ARG A 56 -15.36 -1.77 -22.64
CA ARG A 56 -13.98 -1.29 -22.45
C ARG A 56 -13.91 0.10 -21.83
N SER A 57 -14.77 1.02 -22.25
CA SER A 57 -14.78 2.38 -21.71
C SER A 57 -15.08 2.39 -20.21
N LYS A 58 -16.06 1.61 -19.75
CA LYS A 58 -16.40 1.46 -18.33
C LYS A 58 -15.24 0.81 -17.56
N HIS A 59 -14.71 -0.30 -18.07
CA HIS A 59 -13.55 -0.97 -17.48
C HIS A 59 -12.35 -0.04 -17.28
N LEU A 60 -12.05 0.84 -18.25
CA LEU A 60 -10.97 1.82 -18.13
C LEU A 60 -11.25 2.93 -17.12
N VAL A 61 -12.51 3.33 -16.93
CA VAL A 61 -12.89 4.32 -15.90
C VAL A 61 -12.66 3.73 -14.51
N GLU A 62 -13.10 2.50 -14.26
CA GLU A 62 -12.91 1.79 -13.00
C GLU A 62 -11.43 1.53 -12.71
N ALA A 63 -10.68 1.02 -13.70
CA ALA A 63 -9.24 0.80 -13.55
C ALA A 63 -8.46 2.11 -13.27
N ARG A 64 -8.89 3.24 -13.83
CA ARG A 64 -8.29 4.56 -13.50
C ARG A 64 -8.59 4.98 -12.08
N ALA A 65 -9.78 4.70 -11.56
CA ALA A 65 -10.13 4.99 -10.16
C ALA A 65 -9.26 4.15 -9.20
N LEU A 66 -9.12 2.85 -9.49
CA LEU A 66 -8.27 1.94 -8.71
C LEU A 66 -6.77 2.30 -8.79
N ARG A 67 -6.31 2.80 -9.94
CA ARG A 67 -4.94 3.34 -10.04
C ARG A 67 -4.76 4.60 -9.21
N LYS A 68 -5.75 5.50 -9.19
CA LYS A 68 -5.71 6.73 -8.37
C LYS A 68 -5.73 6.43 -6.87
N SER A 69 -6.41 5.36 -6.44
CA SER A 69 -6.42 4.92 -5.03
C SER A 69 -5.16 4.15 -4.61
N GLY A 70 -4.22 3.89 -5.54
CA GLY A 70 -3.00 3.13 -5.27
C GLY A 70 -3.18 1.62 -5.23
N GLN A 71 -4.37 1.11 -5.55
CA GLN A 71 -4.65 -0.33 -5.59
C GLN A 71 -4.10 -1.00 -6.85
N ILE A 72 -4.07 -0.28 -7.99
CA ILE A 72 -3.41 -0.74 -9.22
C ILE A 72 -2.08 0.00 -9.40
N GLN A 73 -0.99 -0.74 -9.54
CA GLN A 73 0.34 -0.21 -9.84
C GLN A 73 0.53 -0.06 -11.35
N SER A 74 0.13 -1.07 -12.12
CA SER A 74 0.21 -1.08 -13.58
C SER A 74 -0.84 -2.02 -14.17
N ALA A 75 -1.28 -1.77 -15.40
CA ALA A 75 -2.25 -2.60 -16.10
C ALA A 75 -2.11 -2.48 -17.62
N GLY A 76 -2.42 -3.55 -18.35
CA GLY A 76 -2.35 -3.57 -19.81
C GLY A 76 -3.24 -4.63 -20.44
N ALA A 77 -3.48 -4.50 -21.75
CA ALA A 77 -4.13 -5.55 -22.53
C ALA A 77 -3.12 -6.62 -22.93
N LEU A 78 -3.56 -7.88 -22.93
CA LEU A 78 -2.84 -8.99 -23.54
C LEU A 78 -3.20 -9.04 -25.02
N PHE A 79 -2.19 -9.19 -25.87
CA PHE A 79 -2.35 -9.28 -27.31
C PHE A 79 -1.96 -10.67 -27.82
N THR A 80 -2.52 -11.06 -28.97
CA THR A 80 -2.15 -12.31 -29.67
C THR A 80 -0.68 -12.33 -30.08
N ASP A 81 -0.13 -11.16 -30.42
CA ASP A 81 1.21 -10.98 -30.95
C ASP A 81 1.64 -9.51 -30.77
N HIS A 82 2.89 -9.19 -31.13
CA HIS A 82 3.48 -7.85 -31.01
C HIS A 82 3.26 -6.94 -32.23
N SER A 83 2.45 -7.36 -33.21
CA SER A 83 2.17 -6.55 -34.42
C SER A 83 1.13 -5.47 -34.15
N ALA A 84 1.05 -4.47 -35.04
CA ALA A 84 0.00 -3.45 -35.00
C ALA A 84 -1.41 -4.03 -35.22
N SER A 85 -1.52 -5.22 -35.82
CA SER A 85 -2.78 -5.94 -36.05
C SER A 85 -3.13 -6.95 -34.95
N GLY A 86 -2.31 -7.06 -33.90
CA GLY A 86 -2.55 -7.98 -32.79
C GLY A 86 -3.91 -7.73 -32.13
N LYS A 87 -4.67 -8.79 -31.86
CA LYS A 87 -5.98 -8.69 -31.22
C LYS A 87 -5.83 -8.72 -29.71
N MET A 88 -6.66 -7.96 -29.01
CA MET A 88 -6.75 -8.05 -27.54
C MET A 88 -7.44 -9.36 -27.14
N ILE A 89 -6.83 -10.11 -26.22
CA ILE A 89 -7.30 -11.43 -25.76
C ILE A 89 -7.38 -11.56 -24.24
N GLY A 90 -7.10 -10.47 -23.53
CA GLY A 90 -7.22 -10.42 -22.07
C GLY A 90 -6.62 -9.16 -21.49
N SER A 91 -6.43 -9.15 -20.18
CA SER A 91 -5.79 -8.08 -19.43
C SER A 91 -4.82 -8.67 -18.41
N VAL A 92 -3.75 -7.92 -18.14
CA VAL A 92 -2.85 -8.17 -17.02
C VAL A 92 -2.88 -6.95 -16.11
N ILE A 93 -3.07 -7.15 -14.81
CA ILE A 93 -3.19 -6.09 -13.82
C ILE A 93 -2.31 -6.42 -12.62
N PHE A 94 -1.50 -5.46 -12.20
CA PHE A 94 -0.65 -5.53 -11.02
C PHE A 94 -1.33 -4.77 -9.88
N PHE A 95 -1.76 -5.51 -8.86
CA PHE A 95 -2.45 -4.99 -7.68
C PHE A 95 -1.53 -4.87 -6.47
N GLN A 96 -1.87 -3.95 -5.58
CA GLN A 96 -1.26 -3.76 -4.28
C GLN A 96 -2.35 -3.87 -3.20
N ALA A 97 -2.36 -4.99 -2.47
CA ALA A 97 -3.40 -5.35 -1.52
C ALA A 97 -2.81 -6.08 -0.30
N GLU A 98 -3.55 -6.20 0.80
CA GLU A 98 -3.07 -6.96 1.96
C GLU A 98 -3.20 -8.48 1.71
N THR A 99 -4.30 -8.88 1.07
CA THR A 99 -4.63 -10.28 0.82
C THR A 99 -5.07 -10.52 -0.62
N ALA A 100 -4.96 -11.77 -1.08
CA ALA A 100 -5.48 -12.15 -2.39
C ALA A 100 -7.02 -12.05 -2.47
N GLU A 101 -7.70 -12.14 -1.33
CA GLU A 101 -9.16 -12.06 -1.26
C GLU A 101 -9.68 -10.65 -1.54
N GLU A 102 -8.99 -9.62 -1.03
CA GLU A 102 -9.24 -8.23 -1.38
C GLU A 102 -9.14 -8.02 -2.90
N VAL A 103 -8.15 -8.66 -3.55
CA VAL A 103 -8.00 -8.59 -5.02
C VAL A 103 -9.15 -9.30 -5.74
N ARG A 104 -9.64 -10.45 -5.26
CA ARG A 104 -10.79 -11.15 -5.87
C ARG A 104 -12.05 -10.30 -5.85
N GLN A 105 -12.34 -9.66 -4.72
CA GLN A 105 -13.51 -8.77 -4.57
C GLN A 105 -13.50 -7.57 -5.52
N LEU A 106 -12.32 -7.17 -6.02
CA LEU A 106 -12.18 -6.07 -6.97
C LEU A 106 -12.39 -6.51 -8.43
N VAL A 107 -12.29 -7.79 -8.75
CA VAL A 107 -12.25 -8.29 -10.13
C VAL A 107 -13.39 -9.25 -10.49
N GLU A 108 -14.10 -9.79 -9.50
CA GLU A 108 -15.28 -10.66 -9.65
C GLU A 108 -16.60 -9.88 -9.51
#